data_AF-A0AAE0K232-F1
#
_entry.id   AF-A0AAE0K232-F1
#
_cell.length_a   1.000
_cell.length_b   1.000
_cell.length_c   1.000
_cell.angle_alpha   90.00
_cell.angle_beta   90.00
_cell.angle_gamma   90.00
#
_symmetry.space_group_name_H-M   'P 1'
#
loop_
_entity.id
_entity.type
_entity.pdbx_description
1 polymer ?
#
loop_
_entity_poly.entity_id
_entity_poly.type
_entity_poly.pdbx_seq_one_letter_code
_entity_poly.pdbx_strand_id
1 'polypeptide(L)'
;MKGPVLINGTPKPLADCLVAEIIRERLYLSVLRQQLHGALQRCKHTTEMFLVIRSLDTSSASGKLRTFKLVESLVENLPPRIPDITSSTFEPLPEWGRTALGWIAYCKRPLRLSELATAVAITDRRANFTFSFDLKVLPIDFAADIRSVFDPLVRLEGGGIIFSNDIVEKRFYELLVEESKLRGATKRMRKAMIPDNRDITTILFRYLSWPEFFDPVNARLKLEEFTPPPGPLFKLAAYATQVLPFHYQTCTKSDDLPGVTLSRQLVLM
;
A
#
# COMPACT_ATOMS: atom_id res chain seq x y z
N MET A 1 6.99 1.60 12.32
CA MET A 1 6.74 2.59 13.40
C MET A 1 5.25 2.83 13.46
N LYS A 2 4.65 2.71 14.65
CA LYS A 2 3.21 2.81 14.90
C LYS A 2 2.71 4.23 14.56
N GLY A 3 1.52 4.38 13.97
CA GLY A 3 0.83 5.66 14.03
C GLY A 3 0.64 6.07 15.50
N PRO A 4 0.72 7.36 15.85
CA PRO A 4 0.67 7.77 17.25
C PRO A 4 -0.70 7.40 17.84
N VAL A 5 -0.67 6.52 18.85
CA VAL A 5 -1.84 6.24 19.70
C VAL A 5 -2.17 7.54 20.43
N LEU A 6 -3.44 7.92 20.44
CA LEU A 6 -3.86 9.08 21.20
C LEU A 6 -3.74 8.73 22.69
N ILE A 7 -2.74 9.29 23.36
CA ILE A 7 -2.54 9.12 24.81
C ILE A 7 -3.63 9.86 25.58
N ASN A 8 -3.92 9.43 26.81
CA ASN A 8 -4.92 10.06 27.67
C ASN A 8 -4.65 11.57 27.81
N GLY A 9 -5.65 12.41 27.47
CA GLY A 9 -5.56 13.87 27.52
C GLY A 9 -5.34 14.58 26.17
N THR A 10 -4.80 13.89 25.16
CA THR A 10 -4.62 14.44 23.79
C THR A 10 -5.89 14.50 22.91
N PRO A 11 -6.85 13.55 23.00
CA PRO A 11 -8.00 13.53 22.10
C PRO A 11 -8.86 14.78 22.14
N LYS A 12 -9.03 15.39 23.32
CA LYS A 12 -9.89 16.56 23.52
C LYS A 12 -9.35 17.83 22.83
N PRO A 13 -8.12 18.32 23.13
CA PRO A 13 -7.58 19.49 22.45
C PRO A 13 -7.39 19.27 20.94
N LEU A 14 -7.04 18.05 20.52
CA LEU A 14 -6.95 17.73 19.10
C LEU A 14 -8.32 17.74 18.42
N ALA A 15 -9.36 17.17 19.05
CA ALA A 15 -10.72 17.25 18.56
C ALA A 15 -11.22 18.69 18.49
N ASP A 16 -10.95 19.53 19.50
CA ASP A 16 -11.33 20.95 19.50
C ASP A 16 -10.71 21.70 18.31
N CYS A 17 -9.41 21.52 18.07
CA CYS A 17 -8.71 22.11 16.92
C CYS A 17 -9.26 21.59 15.58
N LEU A 18 -9.44 20.28 15.44
CA LEU A 18 -9.93 19.66 14.21
C LEU A 18 -11.37 20.09 13.90
N VAL A 19 -12.25 20.16 14.90
CA VAL A 19 -13.63 20.63 14.72
C VAL A 19 -13.65 22.09 14.29
N ALA A 20 -12.83 22.94 14.91
CA ALA A 20 -12.73 24.35 14.52
C ALA A 20 -12.29 24.48 13.05
N GLU A 21 -11.28 23.70 12.64
CA GLU A 21 -10.77 23.71 11.26
C GLU A 21 -11.80 23.19 10.25
N ILE A 22 -12.45 22.05 10.55
CA ILE A 22 -13.51 21.47 9.71
C ILE A 22 -14.65 22.48 9.52
N ILE A 23 -15.10 23.15 10.59
CA ILE A 23 -16.19 24.13 10.51
C ILE A 23 -15.74 25.38 9.74
N ARG A 24 -14.49 25.83 9.90
CA ARG A 24 -13.94 26.97 9.17
C ARG A 24 -13.95 26.72 7.67
N GLU A 25 -13.59 25.52 7.24
CA GLU A 25 -13.61 25.12 5.82
C GLU A 25 -15.01 24.79 5.32
N ARG A 26 -15.91 24.33 6.22
CA ARG A 26 -17.24 23.80 5.88
C ARG A 26 -18.29 24.36 6.85
N LEU A 27 -18.65 25.63 6.67
CA LEU A 27 -19.54 26.37 7.58
C LEU A 27 -20.89 25.68 7.86
N TYR A 28 -21.41 24.92 6.89
CA TYR A 28 -22.66 24.16 7.05
C TYR A 28 -22.58 23.05 8.12
N LEU A 29 -21.38 22.66 8.56
CA LEU A 29 -21.17 21.70 9.64
C LEU A 29 -21.22 22.34 11.04
N SER A 30 -21.34 23.66 11.14
CA SER A 30 -21.39 24.39 12.42
C SER A 30 -22.50 23.91 13.36
N VAL A 31 -23.66 23.54 12.79
CA VAL A 31 -24.81 22.97 13.51
C VAL A 31 -24.56 21.58 14.08
N LEU A 32 -23.53 20.86 13.60
CA LEU A 32 -23.14 19.53 14.07
C LEU A 32 -21.89 19.54 14.96
N ARG A 33 -21.48 20.72 15.43
CA ARG A 33 -20.22 20.91 16.20
C ARG A 33 -20.08 19.95 17.37
N GLN A 34 -21.13 19.79 18.18
CA GLN A 34 -21.09 18.93 19.37
C GLN A 34 -20.99 17.46 19.01
N GLN A 35 -21.72 17.02 17.99
CA GLN A 35 -21.68 15.64 17.50
C GLN A 35 -20.32 15.31 16.89
N LEU A 36 -19.75 16.21 16.09
CA LEU A 36 -18.41 16.08 15.52
C LEU A 36 -17.33 16.00 16.60
N HIS A 37 -17.41 16.89 17.59
CA HIS A 37 -16.49 16.89 18.72
C HIS A 37 -16.59 15.59 19.52
N GLY A 38 -17.81 15.13 19.84
CA GLY A 38 -18.04 13.84 20.51
C GLY A 38 -17.51 12.66 19.70
N ALA A 39 -17.74 12.62 18.39
CA ALA A 39 -17.23 11.57 17.51
C ALA A 39 -15.70 11.52 17.48
N LEU A 40 -15.03 12.67 17.35
CA LEU A 40 -13.57 12.76 17.36
C LEU A 40 -12.99 12.37 18.72
N GLN A 41 -13.63 12.73 19.82
CA GLN A 41 -13.19 12.29 21.17
C GLN A 41 -13.32 10.78 21.39
N ARG A 42 -14.24 10.11 20.69
CA ARG A 42 -14.37 8.65 20.71
C ARG A 42 -13.31 7.92 19.88
N CYS A 43 -12.57 8.63 19.02
CA CYS A 43 -11.49 8.05 18.23
C CYS A 43 -10.32 7.63 19.14
N LYS A 44 -9.83 6.40 18.94
CA LYS A 44 -8.66 5.85 19.62
C LYS A 44 -7.37 6.12 18.85
N HIS A 45 -7.49 6.30 17.53
CA HIS A 45 -6.36 6.47 16.64
C HIS A 45 -6.51 7.73 15.77
N THR A 46 -5.38 8.35 15.43
CA THR A 46 -5.33 9.47 14.48
C THR A 46 -5.86 9.09 13.10
N THR A 47 -5.71 7.83 12.66
CA THR A 47 -6.34 7.31 11.44
C THR A 47 -7.87 7.45 11.49
N GLU A 48 -8.51 7.18 12.62
CA GLU A 48 -9.97 7.29 12.77
C GLU A 48 -10.41 8.75 12.70
N MET A 49 -9.66 9.66 13.33
CA MET A 49 -9.92 11.10 13.22
C MET A 49 -9.77 11.59 11.78
N PHE A 50 -8.76 11.12 11.05
CA PHE A 50 -8.57 11.48 9.64
C PHE A 50 -9.70 10.91 8.75
N LEU A 51 -10.16 9.68 9.02
CA LEU A 51 -11.31 9.07 8.36
C LEU A 51 -12.60 9.86 8.62
N VAL A 52 -12.80 10.35 9.85
CA VAL A 52 -13.90 11.26 10.18
C VAL A 52 -13.82 12.51 9.30
N ILE A 53 -12.68 13.20 9.26
CA ILE A 53 -12.50 14.43 8.47
C ILE A 53 -12.76 14.20 6.97
N ARG A 54 -12.24 13.08 6.43
CA ARG A 54 -12.40 12.67 5.03
C ARG A 54 -13.84 12.30 4.67
N SER A 55 -14.55 11.57 5.54
CA SER A 55 -15.94 11.17 5.25
C SER A 55 -16.88 12.39 5.14
N LEU A 56 -16.54 13.47 5.85
CA LEU A 56 -17.21 14.76 5.80
C LEU A 56 -16.85 15.60 4.58
N ASP A 57 -15.83 15.22 3.82
CA ASP A 57 -15.46 15.90 2.58
C ASP A 57 -16.46 15.55 1.49
N THR A 58 -17.15 16.57 1.00
CA THR A 58 -18.17 16.46 -0.05
C THR A 58 -17.57 16.61 -1.45
N SER A 59 -16.34 17.13 -1.56
CA SER A 59 -15.67 17.36 -2.85
C SER A 59 -15.26 16.06 -3.57
N SER A 60 -15.07 14.98 -2.82
CA SER A 60 -14.66 13.66 -3.33
C SER A 60 -15.83 12.77 -3.76
N ALA A 61 -17.08 13.20 -3.56
CA ALA A 61 -18.26 12.38 -3.83
C ALA A 61 -18.68 12.47 -5.31
N SER A 62 -18.16 11.58 -6.14
CA SER A 62 -18.63 11.44 -7.52
C SER A 62 -20.12 11.06 -7.55
N GLY A 63 -20.99 11.99 -7.98
CA GLY A 63 -22.32 11.67 -8.51
C GLY A 63 -23.46 11.43 -7.51
N LYS A 64 -23.30 11.65 -6.19
CA LYS A 64 -24.44 11.60 -5.24
C LYS A 64 -24.75 12.98 -4.67
N LEU A 65 -26.00 13.43 -4.80
CA LEU A 65 -26.51 14.65 -4.18
C LEU A 65 -26.41 14.51 -2.65
N ARG A 66 -25.43 15.18 -2.02
CA ARG A 66 -25.27 15.13 -0.57
C ARG A 66 -26.23 16.13 0.08
N THR A 67 -27.33 15.62 0.62
CA THR A 67 -28.25 16.42 1.45
C THR A 67 -27.69 16.58 2.86
N PHE A 68 -28.10 17.64 3.55
CA PHE A 68 -27.73 17.85 4.96
C PHE A 68 -28.13 16.63 5.83
N LYS A 69 -29.29 16.03 5.57
CA LYS A 69 -29.75 14.80 6.23
C LYS A 69 -28.78 13.61 6.08
N LEU A 70 -28.12 13.47 4.92
CA LEU A 70 -27.09 12.44 4.74
C LEU A 70 -25.86 12.73 5.58
N VAL A 71 -25.45 14.00 5.66
CA VAL A 71 -24.31 14.43 6.49
C VAL A 71 -24.61 14.23 7.98
N GLU A 72 -25.82 14.54 8.45
CA GLU A 72 -26.26 14.23 9.82
C GLU A 72 -26.17 12.75 10.13
N SER A 73 -26.73 11.90 9.25
CA SER A 73 -26.66 10.45 9.42
C SER A 73 -25.24 9.90 9.41
N LEU A 74 -24.33 10.52 8.66
CA LEU A 74 -22.91 10.14 8.66
C LEU A 74 -22.28 10.46 10.02
N VAL A 75 -22.53 11.67 10.54
CA VAL A 75 -21.97 12.13 11.82
C VAL A 75 -22.45 11.29 13.00
N GLU A 76 -23.72 10.87 13.00
CA GLU A 76 -24.27 9.99 14.04
C GLU A 76 -23.55 8.63 14.12
N ASN A 77 -23.05 8.13 12.98
CA ASN A 77 -22.41 6.82 12.85
C ASN A 77 -20.88 6.86 12.97
N LEU A 78 -20.29 7.99 13.35
CA LEU A 78 -18.84 8.13 13.57
C LEU A 78 -18.40 7.67 14.98
N PRO A 79 -17.14 7.22 15.17
CA PRO A 79 -16.12 7.02 14.15
C PRO A 79 -16.37 5.74 13.34
N PRO A 80 -15.98 5.72 12.06
CA PRO A 80 -16.13 4.54 11.23
C PRO A 80 -15.21 3.43 11.74
N ARG A 81 -15.66 2.18 11.65
CA ARG A 81 -14.85 1.02 12.04
C ARG A 81 -13.77 0.80 10.98
N ILE A 82 -12.50 0.86 11.40
CA ILE A 82 -11.35 0.62 10.53
C ILE A 82 -11.51 -0.69 9.71
N PRO A 83 -11.91 -1.83 10.29
CA PRO A 83 -12.06 -3.07 9.52
C PRO A 83 -13.03 -2.98 8.34
N ASP A 84 -14.14 -2.27 8.52
CA ASP A 84 -15.18 -2.11 7.49
C ASP A 84 -14.64 -1.28 6.31
N ILE A 85 -13.89 -0.21 6.62
CA ILE A 85 -13.25 0.63 5.60
C ILE A 85 -12.18 -0.16 4.84
N THR A 86 -11.32 -0.90 5.55
CA THR A 86 -10.30 -1.75 4.93
C THR A 86 -10.93 -2.77 3.98
N SER A 87 -12.00 -3.44 4.41
CA SER A 87 -12.75 -4.37 3.56
C SER A 87 -13.40 -3.68 2.34
N SER A 88 -14.02 -2.51 2.55
CA SER A 88 -14.62 -1.74 1.44
C SER A 88 -13.60 -1.21 0.43
N THR A 89 -12.36 -0.99 0.87
CA THR A 89 -11.23 -0.56 0.02
C THR A 89 -10.63 -1.75 -0.73
N PHE A 90 -10.53 -2.92 -0.08
CA PHE A 90 -9.94 -4.13 -0.64
C PHE A 90 -10.73 -4.69 -1.83
N GLU A 91 -12.05 -4.70 -1.74
CA GLU A 91 -12.92 -5.31 -2.76
C GLU A 91 -12.78 -4.71 -4.18
N PRO A 92 -12.86 -3.37 -4.34
CA PRO A 92 -12.80 -2.72 -5.65
C PRO A 92 -11.38 -2.34 -6.11
N LEU A 93 -10.31 -2.87 -5.50
CA LEU A 93 -8.94 -2.51 -5.88
C LEU A 93 -8.70 -2.71 -7.39
N PRO A 94 -8.17 -1.70 -8.10
CA PRO A 94 -7.75 -1.85 -9.49
C PRO A 94 -6.58 -2.83 -9.60
N GLU A 95 -6.33 -3.38 -10.79
CA GLU A 95 -5.29 -4.42 -10.98
C GLU A 95 -3.92 -4.01 -10.42
N TRP A 96 -3.45 -2.80 -10.75
CA TRP A 96 -2.19 -2.28 -10.22
C TRP A 96 -2.23 -2.09 -8.70
N GLY A 97 -3.38 -1.71 -8.14
CA GLY A 97 -3.58 -1.53 -6.70
C GLY A 97 -3.49 -2.86 -5.97
N ARG A 98 -4.02 -3.93 -6.57
CA ARG A 98 -3.89 -5.29 -6.05
C ARG A 98 -2.42 -5.73 -6.01
N THR A 99 -1.69 -5.50 -7.10
CA THR A 99 -0.25 -5.74 -7.15
C THR A 99 0.50 -4.93 -6.08
N ALA A 100 0.22 -3.63 -5.99
CA ALA A 100 0.84 -2.73 -5.01
C ALA A 100 0.56 -3.18 -3.57
N LEU A 101 -0.66 -3.60 -3.26
CA LEU A 101 -1.02 -4.09 -1.93
C LEU A 101 -0.18 -5.30 -1.52
N GLY A 102 0.07 -6.26 -2.42
CA GLY A 102 0.91 -7.41 -2.12
C GLY A 102 2.35 -7.00 -1.80
N TRP A 103 2.92 -6.09 -2.60
CA TRP A 103 4.25 -5.53 -2.34
C TRP A 103 4.32 -4.75 -1.03
N ILE A 104 3.31 -3.95 -0.68
CA ILE A 104 3.26 -3.22 0.59
C ILE A 104 3.11 -4.19 1.76
N ALA A 105 2.20 -5.16 1.65
CA ALA A 105 1.90 -6.11 2.72
C ALA A 105 3.08 -7.05 2.99
N TYR A 106 3.74 -7.58 1.96
CA TYR A 106 4.77 -8.59 2.14
C TYR A 106 6.20 -8.03 2.09
N CYS A 107 6.37 -6.70 2.04
CA CYS A 107 7.70 -6.12 2.07
C CYS A 107 8.46 -6.43 3.38
N LYS A 108 9.79 -6.59 3.29
CA LYS A 108 10.66 -6.80 4.47
C LYS A 108 11.19 -5.49 5.05
N ARG A 109 11.03 -4.41 4.30
CA ARG A 109 11.18 -3.03 4.74
C ARG A 109 10.23 -2.14 3.94
N PRO A 110 9.81 -0.98 4.46
CA PRO A 110 9.03 -0.02 3.69
C PRO A 110 9.68 0.27 2.33
N LEU A 111 8.90 0.12 1.26
CA LEU A 111 9.32 0.41 -0.10
C LEU A 111 9.26 1.92 -0.34
N ARG A 112 10.28 2.48 -0.98
CA ARG A 112 10.21 3.83 -1.53
C ARG A 112 9.20 3.88 -2.67
N LEU A 113 8.62 5.05 -2.94
CA LEU A 113 7.67 5.23 -4.03
C LEU A 113 8.20 4.72 -5.38
N SER A 114 9.44 5.05 -5.72
CA SER A 114 10.07 4.59 -6.97
C SER A 114 10.34 3.09 -6.99
N GLU A 115 10.63 2.48 -5.83
CA GLU A 115 10.80 1.03 -5.71
C GLU A 115 9.46 0.34 -5.96
N LEU A 116 8.38 0.79 -5.30
CA LEU A 116 7.06 0.21 -5.49
C LEU A 116 6.54 0.41 -6.92
N ALA A 117 6.73 1.58 -7.53
CA ALA A 117 6.33 1.83 -8.91
C ALA A 117 6.99 0.85 -9.88
N THR A 118 8.30 0.63 -9.70
CA THR A 118 9.06 -0.33 -10.51
C THR A 118 8.59 -1.76 -10.26
N ALA A 119 8.37 -2.13 -9.00
CA ALA A 119 7.88 -3.45 -8.61
C ALA A 119 6.50 -3.76 -9.22
N VAL A 120 5.59 -2.78 -9.21
CA VAL A 120 4.28 -2.90 -9.86
C VAL A 120 4.42 -3.05 -11.36
N ALA A 121 5.28 -2.25 -12.01
CA ALA A 121 5.48 -2.30 -13.46
C ALA A 121 6.09 -3.60 -13.99
N ILE A 122 6.92 -4.28 -13.19
CA ILE A 122 7.51 -5.59 -13.55
C ILE A 122 6.65 -6.77 -13.11
N THR A 123 5.48 -6.54 -12.49
CA THR A 123 4.60 -7.61 -12.02
C THR A 123 3.32 -7.65 -12.85
N ASP A 124 3.05 -8.77 -13.51
CA ASP A 124 1.84 -8.95 -14.32
C ASP A 124 0.59 -9.19 -13.45
N ARG A 125 -0.59 -9.21 -14.09
CA ARG A 125 -1.88 -9.46 -13.43
C ARG A 125 -1.99 -10.84 -12.74
N ARG A 126 -1.07 -11.76 -13.02
CA ARG A 126 -1.00 -13.11 -12.44
C ARG A 126 0.11 -13.21 -11.38
N ALA A 127 0.65 -12.07 -10.93
CA ALA A 127 1.76 -12.01 -9.98
C ALA A 127 3.05 -12.67 -10.47
N ASN A 128 3.28 -12.69 -11.80
CA ASN A 128 4.54 -13.13 -12.38
C ASN A 128 5.39 -11.95 -12.82
N PHE A 129 6.70 -12.17 -12.93
CA PHE A 129 7.60 -11.22 -13.55
C PHE A 129 7.25 -11.02 -15.02
N THR A 130 7.17 -9.77 -15.47
CA THR A 130 7.07 -9.43 -16.90
C THR A 130 8.38 -8.83 -17.41
N PHE A 131 8.79 -9.31 -18.59
CA PHE A 131 9.94 -8.78 -19.34
C PHE A 131 9.58 -7.50 -20.12
N SER A 132 8.29 -7.14 -20.18
CA SER A 132 7.78 -6.01 -20.98
C SER A 132 7.72 -4.71 -20.18
N PHE A 133 8.83 -4.29 -19.55
CA PHE A 133 8.87 -3.03 -18.81
C PHE A 133 8.73 -1.84 -19.76
N ASP A 134 7.59 -1.17 -19.73
CA ASP A 134 7.35 0.05 -20.50
C ASP A 134 7.33 1.28 -19.58
N LEU A 135 8.31 2.15 -19.79
CA LEU A 135 8.44 3.44 -19.12
C LEU A 135 7.19 4.32 -19.26
N LYS A 136 6.49 4.24 -20.40
CA LYS A 136 5.31 5.05 -20.70
C LYS A 136 4.08 4.61 -19.90
N VAL A 137 4.12 3.41 -19.34
CA VAL A 137 3.04 2.86 -18.51
C VAL A 137 3.27 3.18 -17.03
N LEU A 138 4.44 3.71 -16.67
CA LEU A 138 4.68 4.16 -15.30
C LEU A 138 3.81 5.37 -14.96
N PRO A 139 3.17 5.37 -13.79
CA PRO A 139 2.37 6.50 -13.34
C PRO A 139 3.22 7.76 -13.15
N ILE A 140 2.73 8.88 -13.70
CA ILE A 140 3.39 10.19 -13.62
C ILE A 140 3.49 10.67 -12.16
N ASP A 141 2.41 10.50 -11.40
CA ASP A 141 2.35 10.79 -9.97
C ASP A 141 1.83 9.58 -9.19
N PHE A 142 2.73 8.62 -8.98
CA PHE A 142 2.38 7.40 -8.24
C PHE A 142 2.00 7.68 -6.77
N ALA A 143 2.44 8.80 -6.20
CA ALA A 143 2.06 9.17 -4.85
C ALA A 143 0.58 9.58 -4.79
N ALA A 144 0.11 10.36 -5.78
CA ALA A 144 -1.31 10.68 -5.92
C ALA A 144 -2.15 9.43 -6.15
N ASP A 145 -1.70 8.50 -6.99
CA ASP A 145 -2.41 7.23 -7.25
C ASP A 145 -2.52 6.38 -5.98
N ILE A 146 -1.43 6.18 -5.25
CA ILE A 146 -1.42 5.46 -3.98
C ILE A 146 -2.38 6.10 -2.97
N ARG A 147 -2.38 7.44 -2.87
CA ARG A 147 -3.31 8.14 -1.99
C ARG A 147 -4.76 7.96 -2.45
N SER A 148 -5.03 8.02 -3.76
CA SER A 148 -6.38 7.85 -4.28
C SER A 148 -6.99 6.48 -3.94
N VAL A 149 -6.16 5.44 -3.88
CA VAL A 149 -6.61 4.05 -3.66
C VAL A 149 -6.55 3.65 -2.18
N PHE A 150 -5.52 4.05 -1.46
CA PHE A 150 -5.24 3.53 -0.13
C PHE A 150 -5.32 4.56 0.99
N ASP A 151 -5.50 5.85 0.73
CA ASP A 151 -5.62 6.84 1.79
C ASP A 151 -6.98 6.68 2.52
N PRO A 152 -7.02 6.59 3.86
CA PRO A 152 -5.93 6.77 4.83
C PRO A 152 -5.40 5.49 5.47
N LEU A 153 -5.57 4.37 4.81
CA LEU A 153 -5.07 3.06 5.22
C LEU A 153 -3.55 2.94 5.04
N VAL A 154 -2.95 3.73 4.15
CA VAL A 154 -1.51 3.78 3.89
C VAL A 154 -0.97 5.19 4.07
N ARG A 155 0.26 5.32 4.56
CA ARG A 155 0.99 6.58 4.75
C ARG A 155 2.32 6.55 4.01
N LEU A 156 2.75 7.74 3.61
CA LEU A 156 4.09 8.00 3.06
C LEU A 156 4.93 8.64 4.16
N GLU A 157 5.77 7.86 4.83
CA GLU A 157 6.53 8.28 6.01
C GLU A 157 7.99 7.80 5.90
N GLY A 158 8.95 8.66 6.27
CA GLY A 158 10.38 8.29 6.24
C GLY A 158 10.91 7.91 4.85
N GLY A 159 10.27 8.38 3.79
CA GLY A 159 10.58 8.02 2.40
C GLY A 159 10.04 6.65 1.95
N GLY A 160 9.28 5.95 2.80
CA GLY A 160 8.68 4.65 2.52
C GLY A 160 7.15 4.66 2.63
N ILE A 161 6.55 3.58 2.13
CA ILE A 161 5.11 3.34 2.16
C ILE A 161 4.81 2.33 3.28
N ILE A 162 3.92 2.71 4.21
CA ILE A 162 3.55 1.87 5.36
C ILE A 162 2.05 1.90 5.61
N PHE A 163 1.50 0.86 6.25
CA PHE A 163 0.14 0.93 6.78
C PHE A 163 0.00 2.01 7.84
N SER A 164 -1.19 2.59 7.94
CA SER A 164 -1.43 3.70 8.86
C SER A 164 -1.46 3.26 10.32
N ASN A 165 -1.89 2.02 10.59
CA ASN A 165 -1.81 1.38 11.90
C ASN A 165 -1.86 -0.16 11.79
N ASP A 166 -1.55 -0.83 12.90
CA ASP A 166 -1.49 -2.30 13.01
C ASP A 166 -2.86 -2.97 12.77
N ILE A 167 -3.97 -2.29 13.05
CA ILE A 167 -5.33 -2.83 12.82
C ILE A 167 -5.60 -2.91 11.30
N VAL A 168 -5.21 -1.88 10.55
CA VAL A 168 -5.29 -1.84 9.09
C VAL A 168 -4.43 -2.94 8.49
N GLU A 169 -3.17 -3.02 8.91
CA GLU A 169 -2.23 -4.05 8.47
C GLU A 169 -2.79 -5.46 8.71
N LYS A 170 -3.18 -5.76 9.96
CA LYS A 170 -3.77 -7.05 10.32
C LYS A 170 -5.00 -7.37 9.49
N ARG A 171 -5.90 -6.40 9.29
CA ARG A 171 -7.11 -6.63 8.50
C ARG A 171 -6.82 -6.90 7.03
N PHE A 172 -5.86 -6.19 6.42
CA PHE A 172 -5.43 -6.52 5.06
C PHE A 172 -4.85 -7.93 4.98
N TYR A 173 -4.02 -8.35 5.94
CA TYR A 173 -3.52 -9.72 5.97
C TYR A 173 -4.63 -10.77 6.10
N GLU A 174 -5.63 -10.54 6.96
CA GLU A 174 -6.80 -11.42 7.07
C GLU A 174 -7.52 -11.55 5.73
N LEU A 175 -7.78 -10.44 5.04
CA LEU A 175 -8.43 -10.41 3.73
C LEU A 175 -7.60 -11.12 2.64
N LEU A 176 -6.27 -10.96 2.67
CA LEU A 176 -5.37 -11.67 1.75
C LEU A 176 -5.43 -13.19 1.96
N VAL A 177 -5.46 -13.64 3.22
CA VAL A 177 -5.58 -15.07 3.57
C VAL A 177 -6.97 -15.62 3.23
N GLU A 178 -8.03 -14.85 3.47
CA GLU A 178 -9.40 -15.23 3.07
C GLU A 178 -9.49 -15.40 1.54
N GLU A 179 -8.95 -14.45 0.78
CA GLU A 179 -8.97 -14.54 -0.68
C GLU A 179 -8.14 -15.72 -1.21
N SER A 180 -6.95 -15.98 -0.64
CA SER A 180 -6.11 -17.10 -1.08
C SER A 180 -6.78 -18.46 -0.86
N LYS A 181 -7.52 -18.63 0.25
CA LYS A 181 -8.32 -19.84 0.50
C LYS A 181 -9.47 -20.01 -0.50
N LEU A 182 -10.14 -18.92 -0.86
CA LEU A 182 -11.23 -18.95 -1.85
C LEU A 182 -10.75 -19.28 -3.27
N ARG A 183 -9.49 -18.97 -3.61
CA ARG A 183 -8.87 -19.37 -4.90
C ARG A 183 -8.83 -20.89 -5.07
N GLY A 184 -8.48 -21.62 -4.01
CA GLY A 184 -8.46 -23.09 -4.05
C GLY A 184 -9.83 -23.70 -4.37
N ALA A 185 -10.91 -22.99 -4.03
CA ALA A 185 -12.28 -23.45 -4.19
C ALA A 185 -12.96 -23.02 -5.51
N THR A 186 -12.48 -21.97 -6.20
CA THR A 186 -13.26 -21.33 -7.29
C THR A 186 -12.41 -20.98 -8.53
N LYS A 187 -12.60 -21.72 -9.63
CA LYS A 187 -11.85 -21.59 -10.91
C LYS A 187 -12.13 -20.34 -11.77
N ARG A 188 -12.77 -19.28 -11.26
CA ARG A 188 -13.09 -18.07 -12.05
C ARG A 188 -12.42 -16.82 -11.47
N MET A 189 -11.13 -16.65 -11.72
CA MET A 189 -10.43 -15.42 -11.34
C MET A 189 -10.66 -14.32 -12.39
N ARG A 190 -11.60 -13.41 -12.11
CA ARG A 190 -11.75 -12.15 -12.87
C ARG A 190 -10.85 -11.02 -12.36
N LYS A 191 -10.35 -11.12 -11.11
CA LYS A 191 -9.49 -10.10 -10.47
C LYS A 191 -8.01 -10.47 -10.63
N ALA A 192 -7.14 -9.45 -10.71
CA ALA A 192 -5.68 -9.65 -10.68
C ALA A 192 -5.22 -10.32 -9.37
N MET A 193 -4.13 -11.08 -9.47
CA MET A 193 -3.49 -11.72 -8.33
C MET A 193 -2.76 -10.70 -7.46
N ILE A 194 -2.93 -10.82 -6.14
CA ILE A 194 -2.12 -10.06 -5.19
C ILE A 194 -0.87 -10.91 -4.92
N PRO A 195 0.35 -10.42 -5.22
CA PRO A 195 1.57 -11.19 -5.04
C PRO A 195 1.83 -11.43 -3.55
N ASP A 196 2.12 -12.68 -3.19
CA ASP A 196 2.57 -13.06 -1.85
C ASP A 196 4.11 -13.10 -1.73
N ASN A 197 4.63 -13.57 -0.59
CA ASN A 197 6.08 -13.70 -0.40
C ASN A 197 6.76 -14.59 -1.46
N ARG A 198 6.11 -15.67 -1.91
CA ARG A 198 6.65 -16.60 -2.91
C ARG A 198 6.70 -15.95 -4.28
N ASP A 199 5.62 -15.27 -4.65
CA ASP A 199 5.54 -14.54 -5.90
C ASP A 199 6.62 -13.44 -5.94
N ILE A 200 6.71 -12.63 -4.88
CA ILE A 200 7.73 -11.59 -4.74
C ILE A 200 9.13 -12.16 -4.83
N THR A 201 9.43 -13.27 -4.12
CA THR A 201 10.73 -13.93 -4.20
C THR A 201 11.07 -14.31 -5.64
N THR A 202 10.12 -14.92 -6.35
CA THR A 202 10.29 -15.34 -7.74
C THR A 202 10.50 -14.14 -8.67
N ILE A 203 9.73 -13.07 -8.47
CA ILE A 203 9.86 -11.82 -9.23
C ILE A 203 11.23 -11.19 -9.02
N LEU A 204 11.71 -11.12 -7.78
CA LEU A 204 13.02 -10.55 -7.45
C LEU A 204 14.17 -11.36 -8.06
N PHE A 205 14.11 -12.68 -8.02
CA PHE A 205 15.10 -13.53 -8.72
C PHE A 205 15.12 -13.24 -10.22
N ARG A 206 13.94 -13.23 -10.86
CA ARG A 206 13.85 -12.96 -12.31
C ARG A 206 14.33 -11.56 -12.67
N TYR A 207 13.98 -10.56 -11.86
CA TYR A 207 14.44 -9.18 -12.03
C TYR A 207 15.96 -9.05 -11.97
N LEU A 208 16.61 -9.69 -11.00
CA LEU A 208 18.09 -9.64 -10.87
C LEU A 208 18.82 -10.44 -11.95
N SER A 209 18.18 -11.45 -12.53
CA SER A 209 18.73 -12.26 -13.64
C SER A 209 18.29 -11.77 -15.02
N TRP A 210 17.53 -10.67 -15.10
CA TRP A 210 17.03 -10.15 -16.37
C TRP A 210 18.16 -9.45 -17.14
N PRO A 211 18.50 -9.80 -18.40
CA PRO A 211 19.66 -9.22 -19.10
C PRO A 211 19.65 -7.68 -19.15
N GLU A 212 18.49 -7.05 -19.34
CA GLU A 212 18.32 -5.59 -19.37
C GLU A 212 18.65 -4.92 -18.04
N PHE A 213 18.61 -5.67 -16.93
CA PHE A 213 19.13 -5.25 -15.64
C PHE A 213 20.59 -5.69 -15.43
N PHE A 214 20.88 -6.96 -15.68
CA PHE A 214 22.15 -7.62 -15.37
C PHE A 214 23.31 -7.06 -16.20
N ASP A 215 23.16 -6.93 -17.52
CA ASP A 215 24.25 -6.51 -18.40
C ASP A 215 24.72 -5.08 -18.09
N PRO A 216 23.83 -4.08 -17.90
CA PRO A 216 24.25 -2.74 -17.49
C PRO A 216 24.93 -2.70 -16.11
N VAL A 217 24.43 -3.46 -15.13
CA VAL A 217 25.03 -3.52 -13.80
C VAL A 217 26.42 -4.17 -13.87
N ASN A 218 26.54 -5.29 -14.56
CA ASN A 218 27.80 -6.00 -14.74
C ASN A 218 28.85 -5.16 -15.49
N ALA A 219 28.43 -4.36 -16.48
CA ALA A 219 29.32 -3.40 -17.15
C ALA A 219 29.84 -2.33 -16.19
N ARG A 220 28.99 -1.82 -15.27
CA ARG A 220 29.38 -0.80 -14.27
C ARG A 220 30.29 -1.35 -13.17
N LEU A 221 30.15 -2.62 -12.79
CA LEU A 221 31.01 -3.27 -11.80
C LEU A 221 32.47 -3.43 -12.27
N LYS A 222 32.73 -3.33 -13.58
CA LYS A 222 34.08 -3.40 -14.16
C LYS A 222 34.80 -2.05 -14.18
N LEU A 223 34.13 -0.97 -13.78
CA LEU A 223 34.73 0.36 -13.70
C LEU A 223 35.49 0.52 -12.38
N GLU A 224 36.51 1.38 -12.39
CA GLU A 224 37.29 1.70 -11.17
C GLU A 224 36.42 2.37 -10.09
N GLU A 225 35.46 3.20 -10.51
CA GLU A 225 34.46 3.80 -9.63
C GLU A 225 33.05 3.32 -10.02
N PHE A 226 32.37 2.67 -9.08
CA PHE A 226 31.03 2.17 -9.31
C PHE A 226 30.02 3.31 -9.40
N THR A 227 29.34 3.39 -10.55
CA THR A 227 28.21 4.28 -10.77
C THR A 227 26.99 3.44 -11.14
N PRO A 228 25.89 3.49 -10.36
CA PRO A 228 24.72 2.67 -10.67
C PRO A 228 24.13 3.07 -12.03
N PRO A 229 23.65 2.11 -12.85
CA PRO A 229 22.99 2.44 -14.10
C PRO A 229 21.83 3.41 -13.87
N PRO A 230 21.72 4.48 -14.66
CA PRO A 230 20.61 5.42 -14.53
C PRO A 230 19.33 4.80 -15.09
N GLY A 231 18.19 5.25 -14.56
CA GLY A 231 16.86 4.89 -15.08
C GLY A 231 15.93 4.30 -14.03
N PRO A 232 14.61 4.26 -14.31
CA PRO A 232 13.63 3.79 -13.36
C PRO A 232 13.66 2.27 -13.18
N LEU A 233 14.11 1.51 -14.19
CA LEU A 233 14.29 0.05 -14.07
C LEU A 233 15.13 -0.32 -12.85
N PHE A 234 16.21 0.43 -12.58
CA PHE A 234 17.14 0.15 -11.50
C PHE A 234 16.65 0.61 -10.13
N LYS A 235 15.47 1.24 -10.03
CA LYS A 235 14.99 1.80 -8.76
C LYS A 235 14.62 0.73 -7.75
N LEU A 236 14.29 -0.49 -8.18
CA LEU A 236 14.05 -1.63 -7.28
C LEU A 236 15.33 -2.33 -6.82
N ALA A 237 16.49 -2.04 -7.44
CA ALA A 237 17.74 -2.77 -7.22
C ALA A 237 18.15 -2.84 -5.74
N ALA A 238 18.15 -1.69 -5.05
CA ALA A 238 18.56 -1.62 -3.65
C ALA A 238 17.67 -2.46 -2.74
N TYR A 239 16.36 -2.51 -2.99
CA TYR A 239 15.47 -3.39 -2.25
C TYR A 239 15.75 -4.86 -2.59
N ALA A 240 15.80 -5.19 -3.89
CA ALA A 240 16.01 -6.55 -4.36
C ALA A 240 17.29 -7.17 -3.77
N THR A 241 18.42 -6.47 -3.81
CA THR A 241 19.70 -6.99 -3.30
C THR A 241 19.73 -7.10 -1.78
N GLN A 242 19.17 -6.11 -1.06
CA GLN A 242 19.20 -6.10 0.41
C GLN A 242 18.26 -7.13 1.04
N VAL A 243 17.08 -7.35 0.46
CA VAL A 243 16.01 -8.10 1.14
C VAL A 243 15.66 -9.45 0.53
N LEU A 244 16.18 -9.80 -0.66
CA LEU A 244 15.95 -11.10 -1.27
C LEU A 244 16.27 -12.28 -0.32
N PRO A 245 17.36 -12.28 0.49
CA PRO A 245 17.61 -13.37 1.43
C PRO A 245 16.47 -13.57 2.45
N PHE A 246 15.87 -12.48 2.94
CA PHE A 246 14.77 -12.54 3.91
C PHE A 246 13.48 -13.09 3.28
N HIS A 247 13.20 -12.70 2.04
CA HIS A 247 12.10 -13.26 1.24
C HIS A 247 12.29 -14.77 1.03
N TYR A 248 13.48 -15.18 0.55
CA TYR A 248 13.82 -16.58 0.31
C TYR A 248 13.68 -17.45 1.56
N GLN A 249 14.20 -16.98 2.71
CA GLN A 249 14.07 -17.68 4.00
C GLN A 249 12.62 -17.78 4.49
N THR A 250 11.74 -16.85 4.10
CA THR A 250 10.32 -16.94 4.45
C THR A 250 9.64 -18.05 3.64
N CYS A 251 10.08 -18.28 2.40
CA CYS A 251 9.57 -19.34 1.53
C CYS A 251 10.10 -20.73 1.90
N THR A 252 11.34 -20.86 2.37
CA THR A 252 11.94 -22.17 2.73
C THR A 252 11.30 -22.82 3.95
N LYS A 253 10.59 -22.05 4.79
CA LYS A 253 9.80 -22.56 5.92
C LYS A 253 8.44 -23.12 5.50
N SER A 254 8.06 -22.93 4.25
CA SER A 254 6.91 -23.54 3.60
C SER A 254 7.45 -24.66 2.70
N ASP A 255 6.84 -25.85 2.69
CA ASP A 255 7.31 -27.05 1.95
C ASP A 255 7.29 -26.92 0.41
N ASP A 256 7.31 -25.70 -0.13
CA ASP A 256 6.97 -25.36 -1.49
C ASP A 256 7.96 -24.32 -2.05
N LEU A 257 9.24 -24.72 -2.12
CA LEU A 257 10.30 -23.92 -2.73
C LEU A 257 9.93 -23.59 -4.18
N PRO A 258 9.98 -22.31 -4.61
CA PRO A 258 10.00 -22.02 -6.04
C PRO A 258 11.23 -22.73 -6.61
N GLY A 259 11.04 -23.55 -7.64
CA GLY A 259 12.12 -24.26 -8.32
C GLY A 259 13.08 -23.24 -8.92
N VAL A 260 14.07 -22.82 -8.14
CA VAL A 260 15.14 -21.94 -8.62
C VAL A 260 16.04 -22.83 -9.46
N THR A 261 15.78 -22.88 -10.77
CA THR A 261 16.83 -23.23 -11.71
C THR A 261 17.80 -22.05 -11.66
N LEU A 262 18.68 -22.07 -10.66
CA LEU A 262 19.83 -21.17 -10.59
C LEU A 262 20.63 -21.46 -11.86
N SER A 263 20.45 -20.65 -12.90
CA SER A 263 21.52 -20.48 -13.86
C SER A 263 22.75 -20.12 -13.03
N ARG A 264 23.91 -20.70 -13.36
CA ARG A 264 25.18 -20.60 -12.60
C ARG A 264 25.74 -19.17 -12.45
N GLN A 265 24.92 -18.13 -12.64
CA GLN A 265 25.26 -16.71 -12.66
C GLN A 265 25.02 -15.99 -11.32
N LEU A 266 24.35 -16.63 -10.35
CA LEU A 266 24.10 -16.05 -9.01
C LEU A 266 25.16 -16.43 -7.95
N VAL A 267 26.31 -16.97 -8.36
CA VAL A 267 27.44 -17.21 -7.45
C VAL A 267 28.42 -16.05 -7.57
N LEU A 268 28.64 -15.37 -6.45
CA LEU A 268 29.55 -14.24 -6.16
C LEU A 268 28.87 -12.86 -6.05
N MET A 269 28.24 -12.65 -4.89
CA MET A 269 28.55 -11.48 -4.05
C MET A 269 29.04 -11.99 -2.70
#